data_AF-A0A7C5HAU6-F1
#
_entry.id   AF-A0A7C5HAU6-F1
#
_cell.length_a   1.000
_cell.length_b   1.000
_cell.length_c   1.000
_cell.angle_alpha   90.00
_cell.angle_beta   90.00
_cell.angle_gamma   90.00
#
_symmetry.space_group_name_H-M   'P 1'
#
loop_
_entity.id
_entity.type
_entity.pdbx_description
1 polymer ?
#
loop_
_entity_poly.entity_id
_entity_poly.type
_entity_poly.pdbx_seq_one_letter_code
_entity_poly.pdbx_strand_id
1 'polypeptide(L)'
;MPNIRELALTKERLAPGHRLCPGCALSIIARAVMRGTKHPIVVATATGCLEVSTTIYPYTAWNVPWIHNAFENAAATISGVEAAYNVLKKKGKIQKEIKFLAFGGDGGTYDIGLQSLSGALERGHDFVYVCVDNEGYMNCLSLDTFIMTEKGLRRITDIKPGDKVYAFNLENKSLVLKRCTGVFDNGIKKVYELSTLHHSIRATSNHPFLVVKRSRKKHENKLVWKTLAEIRPGDEVIVLKKLRNKKSYAFPRIKLSRKGDYKVNRINEVNLPTKSSAELMEFLGLYVGDGWVRLHKGETGFAIPRNTKARKRLKQLYKKVFRKELKDKDPNYVYIYSVNLARFINSLGFGNGARNKIIPDWVFTLPEEEKEAFIKGLMLSDGYVTGRSHRYVSASLDLLRTLRLLLQTMNYRVGKIHQQQKKKGTLCVYRELLEDSTYGYICFSKKKEPNT
;
A
#
# COMPACT_ATOMS: atom_id res chain seq x y z
N MET A 1 41.73 20.58 -6.68
CA MET A 1 40.88 19.61 -7.40
C MET A 1 40.81 20.03 -8.86
N PRO A 2 40.91 19.09 -9.81
CA PRO A 2 40.78 19.42 -11.23
C PRO A 2 39.38 19.98 -11.53
N ASN A 3 39.29 20.96 -12.42
CA ASN A 3 38.01 21.51 -12.83
C ASN A 3 37.32 20.62 -13.88
N ILE A 4 36.04 20.86 -14.15
CA ILE A 4 35.26 19.99 -15.05
C ILE A 4 35.80 19.99 -16.50
N ARG A 5 36.44 21.08 -16.94
CA ARG A 5 37.07 21.17 -18.26
C ARG A 5 38.29 20.26 -18.34
N GLU A 6 39.12 20.26 -17.30
CA GLU A 6 40.28 19.37 -17.19
C GLU A 6 39.86 17.89 -17.15
N LEU A 7 38.80 17.56 -16.42
CA LEU A 7 38.25 16.21 -16.38
C LEU A 7 37.66 15.79 -17.74
N ALA A 8 37.07 16.72 -18.50
CA ALA A 8 36.53 16.44 -19.83
C ALA A 8 37.61 16.06 -20.86
N LEU A 9 38.86 16.50 -20.66
CA LEU A 9 40.01 16.18 -21.51
C LEU A 9 40.64 14.82 -21.18
N THR A 10 40.21 14.14 -20.11
CA THR A 10 40.74 12.82 -19.77
C THR A 10 40.25 11.76 -20.76
N LYS A 11 41.13 10.83 -21.11
CA LYS A 11 40.82 9.75 -22.05
C LYS A 11 39.62 8.94 -21.54
N GLU A 12 38.68 8.66 -22.43
CA GLU A 12 37.50 7.88 -22.09
C GLU A 12 37.87 6.42 -21.76
N ARG A 13 37.45 5.98 -20.57
CA ARG A 13 37.76 4.66 -19.99
C ARG A 13 36.59 3.69 -20.07
N LEU A 14 35.40 4.18 -20.41
CA LEU A 14 34.22 3.38 -20.75
C LEU A 14 33.84 3.62 -22.22
N ALA A 15 34.07 2.64 -23.08
CA ALA A 15 33.80 2.72 -24.50
C ALA A 15 32.30 2.93 -24.80
N PRO A 16 31.95 3.58 -25.92
CA PRO A 16 30.58 3.60 -26.43
C PRO A 16 30.14 2.21 -26.93
N GLY A 17 28.86 2.03 -27.23
CA GLY A 17 28.30 0.77 -27.78
C GLY A 17 27.82 -0.25 -26.74
N HIS A 18 27.97 0.05 -25.45
CA HIS A 18 27.32 -0.69 -24.37
C HIS A 18 25.79 -0.45 -24.34
N ARG A 19 25.04 -1.32 -23.66
CA ARG A 19 23.56 -1.28 -23.62
C ARG A 19 22.97 -0.20 -22.70
N LEU A 20 23.80 0.55 -21.95
CA LEU A 20 23.33 1.68 -21.15
C LEU A 20 22.98 2.87 -22.05
N CYS A 21 21.78 3.43 -21.90
CA CYS A 21 21.37 4.63 -22.62
C CYS A 21 22.19 5.87 -22.19
N PRO A 22 22.28 6.93 -23.01
CA PRO A 22 23.04 8.13 -22.68
C PRO A 22 22.66 8.81 -21.36
N GLY A 23 21.40 8.66 -20.93
CA GLY A 23 20.88 9.19 -19.67
C GLY A 23 21.01 8.24 -18.48
N CYS A 24 21.59 7.05 -18.64
CA CYS A 24 21.69 6.10 -17.55
C CYS A 24 22.73 6.54 -16.52
N ALA A 25 22.28 6.75 -15.28
CA ALA A 25 23.12 7.18 -14.16
C ALA A 25 24.31 6.24 -13.92
N LEU A 26 24.16 4.92 -14.15
CA LEU A 26 25.24 3.94 -14.04
C LEU A 26 26.45 4.31 -14.90
N SER A 27 26.20 4.64 -16.16
CA SER A 27 27.26 5.00 -17.11
C SER A 27 27.92 6.33 -16.73
N ILE A 28 27.12 7.30 -16.27
CA ILE A 28 27.58 8.63 -15.87
C ILE A 28 28.46 8.53 -14.63
N ILE A 29 28.03 7.79 -13.61
CA ILE A 29 28.77 7.56 -12.37
C ILE A 29 30.09 6.83 -12.68
N ALA A 30 30.04 5.73 -13.44
CA ALA A 30 31.25 4.97 -13.80
C ALA A 30 32.27 5.86 -14.51
N ARG A 31 31.84 6.67 -15.50
CA ARG A 31 32.69 7.64 -16.19
C ARG A 31 33.24 8.68 -15.21
N ALA A 32 32.40 9.31 -14.41
CA ALA A 32 32.81 10.36 -13.48
C ALA A 32 33.85 9.88 -12.47
N VAL A 33 33.63 8.71 -11.84
CA VAL A 33 34.57 8.12 -10.88
C VAL A 33 35.90 7.80 -11.55
N MET A 34 35.88 7.16 -12.72
CA MET A 34 37.11 6.80 -13.43
C MET A 34 37.91 8.02 -13.90
N ARG A 35 37.29 9.19 -14.10
CA ARG A 35 37.98 10.45 -14.43
C ARG A 35 38.66 11.09 -13.22
N GLY A 36 38.35 10.65 -12.00
CA GLY A 36 38.91 11.18 -10.76
C GLY A 36 40.41 10.96 -10.58
N THR A 37 41.07 10.17 -11.44
CA THR A 37 42.51 9.89 -11.38
C THR A 37 43.17 9.89 -12.76
N LYS A 38 44.36 10.48 -12.85
CA LYS A 38 45.22 10.41 -14.06
C LYS A 38 46.01 9.11 -14.15
N HIS A 39 46.16 8.38 -13.04
CA HIS A 39 46.87 7.10 -13.02
C HIS A 39 46.10 6.02 -13.79
N PRO A 40 46.79 4.99 -14.32
CA PRO A 40 46.15 3.74 -14.75
C PRO A 40 45.29 3.16 -13.63
N ILE A 41 44.13 2.61 -13.99
CA ILE A 41 43.16 2.05 -13.04
C ILE A 41 42.83 0.61 -13.41
N VAL A 42 42.66 -0.24 -12.40
CA VAL A 42 42.09 -1.58 -12.55
C VAL A 42 40.72 -1.59 -11.89
N VAL A 43 39.72 -2.12 -12.59
CA VAL A 43 38.33 -2.11 -12.14
C VAL A 43 37.83 -3.52 -11.87
N ALA A 44 37.22 -3.74 -10.71
CA ALA A 44 36.39 -4.90 -10.43
C ALA A 44 34.91 -4.51 -10.42
N THR A 45 34.04 -5.33 -10.99
CA THR A 45 32.59 -5.12 -10.88
C THR A 45 31.93 -6.39 -10.33
N ALA A 46 31.08 -6.21 -9.32
CA ALA A 46 30.12 -7.24 -8.94
C ALA A 46 29.12 -7.45 -10.07
N THR A 47 28.55 -8.65 -10.15
CA THR A 47 27.40 -8.92 -11.01
C THR A 47 26.28 -7.92 -10.69
N GLY A 48 25.72 -7.28 -11.71
CA GLY A 48 24.69 -6.26 -11.52
C GLY A 48 24.46 -5.41 -12.77
N CYS A 49 23.56 -4.44 -12.69
CA CYS A 49 23.13 -3.64 -13.84
C CYS A 49 24.28 -2.97 -14.60
N LEU A 50 25.33 -2.51 -13.89
CA LEU A 50 26.50 -1.89 -14.51
C LEU A 50 27.26 -2.91 -15.35
N GLU A 51 27.55 -4.09 -14.81
CA GLU A 51 28.31 -5.14 -15.49
C GLU A 51 27.53 -5.71 -16.68
N VAL A 52 26.31 -6.22 -16.49
CA VAL A 52 25.52 -6.88 -17.55
C VAL A 52 25.19 -5.96 -18.73
N SER A 53 25.23 -4.65 -18.50
CA SER A 53 24.96 -3.67 -19.55
C SER A 53 26.24 -3.18 -20.25
N THR A 54 27.40 -3.32 -19.62
CA THR A 54 28.71 -2.89 -20.16
C THR A 54 29.56 -4.04 -20.69
N THR A 55 29.22 -5.27 -20.33
CA THR A 55 29.94 -6.49 -20.73
C THR A 55 28.95 -7.57 -21.13
N ILE A 56 29.21 -8.23 -22.27
CA ILE A 56 28.54 -9.46 -22.71
C ILE A 56 29.65 -10.31 -23.32
N TYR A 57 29.99 -11.46 -22.74
CA TYR A 57 31.05 -12.31 -23.29
C TYR A 57 30.86 -12.56 -24.80
N PRO A 58 31.91 -12.39 -25.63
CA PRO A 58 33.30 -12.06 -25.30
C PRO A 58 33.66 -10.56 -25.31
N TYR A 59 32.68 -9.66 -25.39
CA TYR A 59 32.86 -8.22 -25.50
C TYR A 59 32.85 -7.48 -24.16
N THR A 60 33.65 -6.42 -24.05
CA THR A 60 33.67 -5.52 -22.89
C THR A 60 33.74 -4.07 -23.36
N ALA A 61 32.98 -3.19 -22.71
CA ALA A 61 33.09 -1.74 -22.90
C ALA A 61 34.16 -1.10 -21.99
N TRP A 62 34.82 -1.87 -21.13
CA TRP A 62 35.86 -1.35 -20.24
C TRP A 62 37.18 -1.21 -20.98
N ASN A 63 37.61 0.04 -21.22
CA ASN A 63 38.88 0.36 -21.90
C ASN A 63 40.05 0.45 -20.90
N VAL A 64 39.98 -0.39 -19.87
CA VAL A 64 40.92 -0.51 -18.75
C VAL A 64 40.96 -1.99 -18.34
N PRO A 65 42.03 -2.46 -17.67
CA PRO A 65 42.02 -3.79 -17.08
C PRO A 65 40.80 -3.93 -16.16
N TRP A 66 39.96 -4.91 -16.44
CA TRP A 66 38.67 -5.10 -15.80
C TRP A 66 38.46 -6.57 -15.44
N ILE A 67 37.89 -6.80 -14.26
CA ILE A 67 37.54 -8.13 -13.77
C ILE A 67 36.11 -8.15 -13.24
N HIS A 68 35.38 -9.20 -13.58
CA HIS A 68 34.04 -9.46 -13.05
C HIS A 68 34.08 -10.59 -12.04
N ASN A 69 33.19 -10.52 -11.06
CA ASN A 69 32.92 -11.61 -10.13
C ASN A 69 31.44 -11.60 -9.69
N ALA A 70 31.03 -12.64 -8.95
CA ALA A 70 29.71 -12.76 -8.35
C ALA A 70 29.36 -11.56 -7.45
N PHE A 71 28.08 -11.43 -7.13
CA PHE A 71 27.46 -10.26 -6.51
C PHE A 71 28.19 -9.78 -5.24
N GLU A 72 28.68 -10.73 -4.44
CA GLU A 72 29.23 -10.52 -3.12
C GLU A 72 30.76 -10.33 -3.11
N ASN A 73 31.46 -10.51 -4.23
CA ASN A 73 32.92 -10.73 -4.21
C ASN A 73 33.77 -9.59 -4.78
N ALA A 74 33.18 -8.48 -5.25
CA ALA A 74 33.95 -7.43 -5.91
C ALA A 74 35.09 -6.86 -5.05
N ALA A 75 34.84 -6.66 -3.75
CA ALA A 75 35.85 -6.17 -2.81
C ALA A 75 36.99 -7.19 -2.58
N ALA A 76 36.64 -8.48 -2.38
CA ALA A 76 37.65 -9.53 -2.27
C ALA A 76 38.49 -9.64 -3.55
N THR A 77 37.84 -9.57 -4.71
CA THR A 77 38.50 -9.66 -6.01
C THR A 77 39.52 -8.54 -6.19
N ILE A 78 39.11 -7.29 -5.99
CA ILE A 78 40.02 -6.16 -6.17
C ILE A 78 41.15 -6.17 -5.13
N SER A 79 40.88 -6.63 -3.91
CA SER A 79 41.90 -6.76 -2.86
C SER A 79 43.01 -7.77 -3.24
N GLY A 80 42.66 -8.85 -3.92
CA GLY A 80 43.64 -9.81 -4.45
C GLY A 80 44.49 -9.21 -5.58
N VAL A 81 43.88 -8.40 -6.44
CA VAL A 81 44.59 -7.69 -7.52
C VAL A 81 45.58 -6.67 -6.94
N GLU A 82 45.17 -5.90 -5.94
CA GLU A 82 46.01 -4.92 -5.23
C GLU A 82 47.20 -5.59 -4.53
N ALA A 83 46.96 -6.70 -3.84
CA ALA A 83 48.02 -7.49 -3.22
C ALA A 83 49.05 -8.00 -4.26
N ALA A 84 48.58 -8.49 -5.40
CA ALA A 84 49.45 -8.94 -6.49
C ALA A 84 50.29 -7.77 -7.05
N TYR A 85 49.69 -6.59 -7.24
CA TYR A 85 50.41 -5.39 -7.66
C TYR A 85 51.50 -4.99 -6.67
N ASN A 86 51.24 -5.03 -5.36
CA ASN A 86 52.25 -4.70 -4.35
C ASN A 86 53.47 -5.62 -4.41
N VAL A 87 53.25 -6.92 -4.61
CA VAL A 87 54.34 -7.89 -4.78
C VAL A 87 55.14 -7.60 -6.06
N LEU A 88 54.45 -7.34 -7.18
CA LEU A 88 55.10 -7.05 -8.45
C LEU A 88 55.88 -5.72 -8.43
N LYS A 89 55.38 -4.71 -7.70
CA LYS A 89 56.06 -3.44 -7.49
C LYS A 89 57.31 -3.61 -6.63
N LYS A 90 57.24 -4.37 -5.53
CA LYS A 90 58.41 -4.72 -4.69
C LYS A 90 59.49 -5.47 -5.48
N LYS A 91 59.10 -6.33 -6.43
CA LYS A 91 60.02 -7.05 -7.32
C LYS A 91 60.54 -6.20 -8.49
N GLY A 92 60.19 -4.92 -8.58
CA GLY A 92 60.60 -4.04 -9.69
C GLY A 92 59.96 -4.36 -11.04
N LYS A 93 59.01 -5.29 -11.11
CA LYS A 93 58.34 -5.68 -12.36
C LYS A 93 57.30 -4.66 -12.83
N ILE A 94 56.78 -3.85 -11.91
CA ILE A 94 55.86 -2.75 -12.22
C ILE A 94 56.42 -1.49 -11.57
N GLN A 95 56.75 -0.49 -12.39
CA GLN A 95 57.26 0.80 -11.93
C GLN A 95 56.19 1.89 -11.87
N LYS A 96 55.10 1.72 -12.64
CA LYS A 96 53.97 2.67 -12.68
C LYS A 96 53.12 2.61 -11.42
N GLU A 97 52.60 3.75 -11.00
CA GLU A 97 51.57 3.82 -9.98
C GLU A 97 50.20 3.48 -10.58
N ILE A 98 49.49 2.53 -9.98
CA ILE A 98 48.17 2.04 -10.41
C ILE A 98 47.16 2.26 -9.28
N LYS A 99 45.91 2.59 -9.63
CA LYS A 99 44.79 2.71 -8.68
C LYS A 99 43.78 1.58 -8.87
N PHE A 100 43.06 1.25 -7.81
CA PHE A 100 42.13 0.13 -7.77
C PHE A 100 40.72 0.62 -7.45
N LEU A 101 39.73 0.09 -8.17
CA LEU A 101 38.33 0.48 -8.06
C LEU A 101 37.42 -0.74 -8.10
N ALA A 102 36.45 -0.81 -7.20
CA ALA A 102 35.39 -1.80 -7.21
C ALA A 102 34.01 -1.13 -7.30
N PHE A 103 33.12 -1.68 -8.12
CA PHE A 103 31.70 -1.33 -8.13
C PHE A 103 30.85 -2.49 -7.63
N GLY A 104 29.86 -2.20 -6.79
CA GLY A 104 28.83 -3.16 -6.38
C GLY A 104 27.47 -2.51 -6.24
N GLY A 105 26.39 -3.29 -6.37
CA GLY A 105 25.03 -2.82 -6.08
C GLY A 105 24.77 -2.69 -4.57
N ASP A 106 23.66 -2.07 -4.20
CA ASP A 106 23.17 -1.98 -2.81
C ASP A 106 23.10 -3.35 -2.11
N GLY A 107 22.49 -4.36 -2.73
CA GLY A 107 22.42 -5.72 -2.18
C GLY A 107 23.78 -6.40 -2.05
N GLY A 108 24.65 -6.22 -3.05
CA GLY A 108 26.03 -6.72 -3.03
C GLY A 108 26.93 -5.99 -2.04
N THR A 109 26.53 -4.81 -1.56
CA THR A 109 27.35 -4.00 -0.64
C THR A 109 26.87 -4.11 0.81
N TYR A 110 25.57 -3.97 1.04
CA TYR A 110 25.00 -3.90 2.38
C TYR A 110 24.60 -5.26 2.96
N ASP A 111 24.32 -6.25 2.11
CA ASP A 111 23.86 -7.58 2.53
C ASP A 111 24.92 -8.65 2.23
N ILE A 112 24.82 -9.33 1.09
CA ILE A 112 25.59 -10.55 0.82
C ILE A 112 27.10 -10.30 0.68
N GLY A 113 27.53 -9.12 0.18
CA GLY A 113 28.95 -8.79 0.03
C GLY A 113 29.53 -7.92 1.13
N LEU A 114 28.77 -7.60 2.19
CA LEU A 114 29.31 -6.83 3.32
C LEU A 114 30.49 -7.58 3.97
N GLN A 115 30.44 -8.91 4.01
CA GLN A 115 31.51 -9.74 4.57
C GLN A 115 32.83 -9.58 3.78
N SER A 116 32.76 -9.56 2.45
CA SER A 116 33.93 -9.42 1.59
C SER A 116 34.51 -8.01 1.64
N LEU A 117 33.64 -6.99 1.70
CA LEU A 117 34.02 -5.60 1.85
C LEU A 117 34.65 -5.32 3.21
N SER A 118 34.00 -5.74 4.30
CA SER A 118 34.53 -5.60 5.66
C SER A 118 35.91 -6.24 5.78
N GLY A 119 36.05 -7.49 5.32
CA GLY A 119 37.33 -8.17 5.35
C GLY A 119 38.43 -7.49 4.54
N ALA A 120 38.10 -6.89 3.38
CA ALA A 120 39.07 -6.14 2.59
C ALA A 120 39.51 -4.84 3.29
N LEU A 121 38.59 -4.14 3.95
CA LEU A 121 38.89 -2.91 4.68
C LEU A 121 39.66 -3.19 5.99
N GLU A 122 39.30 -4.24 6.73
CA GLU A 122 39.98 -4.67 7.96
C GLU A 122 41.45 -5.05 7.71
N ARG A 123 41.77 -5.60 6.54
CA ARG A 123 43.14 -5.90 6.11
C ARG A 123 43.91 -4.68 5.59
N GLY A 124 43.27 -3.51 5.50
CA GLY A 124 43.91 -2.26 5.08
C GLY A 124 44.26 -2.20 3.59
N HIS A 125 43.51 -2.89 2.73
CA HIS A 125 43.73 -2.80 1.27
C HIS A 125 43.40 -1.40 0.74
N ASP A 126 44.23 -0.87 -0.17
CA ASP A 126 44.07 0.47 -0.75
C ASP A 126 43.29 0.42 -2.08
N PHE A 127 41.98 0.64 -2.02
CA PHE A 127 41.11 0.72 -3.18
C PHE A 127 39.88 1.61 -2.90
N VAL A 128 39.25 2.10 -3.96
CA VAL A 128 37.95 2.78 -3.87
C VAL A 128 36.84 1.77 -4.11
N TYR A 129 35.84 1.72 -3.22
CA TYR A 129 34.62 0.96 -3.43
C TYR A 129 33.44 1.89 -3.68
N VAL A 130 32.70 1.67 -4.77
CA VAL A 130 31.52 2.45 -5.14
C VAL A 130 30.29 1.56 -5.04
N CYS A 131 29.46 1.86 -4.03
CA CYS A 131 28.10 1.34 -3.96
C CYS A 131 27.23 2.10 -4.96
N VAL A 132 26.74 1.39 -5.96
CA VAL A 132 25.68 1.87 -6.84
C VAL A 132 24.35 1.53 -6.18
N ASP A 133 23.85 2.48 -5.41
CA ASP A 133 22.55 2.36 -4.75
C ASP A 133 21.42 2.79 -5.71
N ASN A 134 20.70 1.79 -6.22
CA ASN A 134 19.49 2.00 -7.00
C ASN A 134 18.22 1.62 -6.22
N GLU A 135 18.35 1.36 -4.91
CA GLU A 135 17.30 0.81 -4.03
C GLU A 135 16.61 -0.44 -4.62
N GLY A 136 17.33 -1.17 -5.50
CA GLY A 136 16.86 -2.34 -6.22
C GLY A 136 16.83 -3.60 -5.36
N TYR A 137 17.36 -3.56 -4.14
CA TYR A 137 17.15 -4.61 -3.12
C TYR A 137 15.72 -4.53 -2.56
N MET A 138 14.74 -4.90 -3.39
CA MET A 138 13.34 -4.48 -3.26
C MET A 138 12.64 -5.02 -2.00
N ASN A 139 12.04 -4.08 -1.26
CA ASN A 139 11.23 -4.28 -0.07
C ASN A 139 9.74 -4.38 -0.44
N CYS A 140 9.06 -5.48 -0.13
CA CYS A 140 7.73 -5.76 -0.72
C CYS A 140 6.62 -5.95 0.32
N LEU A 141 5.40 -5.59 -0.09
CA LEU A 141 4.15 -5.89 0.60
C LEU A 141 3.39 -7.01 -0.15
N SER A 142 2.54 -7.73 0.57
CA SER A 142 1.68 -8.76 -0.01
C SER A 142 0.61 -8.18 -0.97
N LEU A 143 0.20 -8.97 -1.97
CA LEU A 143 -0.75 -8.55 -3.02
C LEU A 143 -2.15 -8.13 -2.51
N ASP A 144 -2.56 -8.59 -1.33
CA ASP A 144 -3.82 -8.21 -0.72
C ASP A 144 -3.73 -6.95 0.14
N THR A 145 -2.57 -6.32 0.20
CA THR A 145 -2.36 -5.07 0.94
C THR A 145 -3.15 -3.93 0.30
N PHE A 146 -3.79 -3.12 1.14
CA PHE A 146 -4.45 -1.90 0.71
C PHE A 146 -3.57 -0.67 0.95
N ILE A 147 -3.55 0.22 -0.04
CA ILE A 147 -2.81 1.47 -0.05
C ILE A 147 -3.80 2.64 -0.05
N MET A 148 -3.57 3.63 0.80
CA MET A 148 -4.39 4.85 0.83
C MET A 148 -3.92 5.84 -0.24
N THR A 149 -4.82 6.21 -1.14
CA THR A 149 -4.57 7.15 -2.24
C THR A 149 -5.42 8.42 -2.11
N GLU A 150 -5.12 9.44 -2.92
CA GLU A 150 -5.96 10.65 -3.03
C GLU A 150 -7.43 10.32 -3.37
N LYS A 151 -7.66 9.23 -4.11
CA LYS A 151 -9.00 8.78 -4.55
C LYS A 151 -9.66 7.80 -3.58
N GLY A 152 -8.99 7.44 -2.49
CA GLY A 152 -9.46 6.47 -1.51
C GLY A 152 -8.57 5.24 -1.38
N LEU A 153 -9.10 4.22 -0.69
CA LEU A 153 -8.38 2.98 -0.43
C LEU A 153 -8.36 2.09 -1.69
N ARG A 154 -7.19 1.62 -2.12
CA ARG A 154 -7.04 0.73 -3.29
C ARG A 154 -6.15 -0.47 -2.96
N ARG A 155 -6.31 -1.61 -3.64
CA ARG A 155 -5.34 -2.71 -3.51
C ARG A 155 -4.01 -2.30 -4.12
N ILE A 156 -2.91 -2.84 -3.59
CA ILE A 156 -1.57 -2.58 -4.11
C ILE A 156 -1.44 -2.95 -5.59
N THR A 157 -2.16 -3.99 -6.02
CA THR A 157 -2.23 -4.44 -7.43
C THR A 157 -2.92 -3.46 -8.37
N ASP A 158 -3.74 -2.55 -7.83
CA ASP A 158 -4.51 -1.58 -8.62
C ASP A 158 -3.82 -0.22 -8.73
N ILE A 159 -2.70 -0.04 -8.02
CA ILE A 159 -1.88 1.16 -8.06
C ILE A 159 -1.12 1.20 -9.38
N LYS A 160 -1.08 2.39 -10.00
CA LYS A 160 -0.34 2.62 -11.25
C LYS A 160 0.65 3.77 -11.09
N PRO A 161 1.74 3.78 -11.88
CA PRO A 161 2.59 4.96 -11.98
C PRO A 161 1.76 6.20 -12.31
N GLY A 162 1.96 7.27 -11.54
CA GLY A 162 1.19 8.50 -11.61
C GLY A 162 0.09 8.64 -10.55
N ASP A 163 -0.36 7.56 -9.93
CA ASP A 163 -1.32 7.65 -8.80
C ASP A 163 -0.67 8.38 -7.62
N LYS A 164 -1.47 9.20 -6.92
CA LYS A 164 -1.00 9.89 -5.71
C LYS A 164 -1.33 9.06 -4.46
N VAL A 165 -0.30 8.65 -3.75
CA VAL A 165 -0.38 7.87 -2.51
C VAL A 165 -0.04 8.74 -1.30
N TYR A 166 -0.64 8.45 -0.15
CA TYR A 166 -0.26 9.15 1.08
C TYR A 166 1.06 8.61 1.64
N ALA A 167 1.97 9.51 1.95
CA ALA A 167 3.25 9.24 2.58
C ALA A 167 3.42 10.09 3.84
N PHE A 168 4.27 9.63 4.76
CA PHE A 168 4.61 10.37 5.98
C PHE A 168 5.88 11.19 5.76
N ASN A 169 5.80 12.51 5.93
CA ASN A 169 6.96 13.39 5.90
C ASN A 169 7.61 13.41 7.30
N LEU A 170 8.88 12.98 7.39
CA LEU A 170 9.64 12.88 8.64
C LEU A 170 10.01 14.23 9.24
N GLU A 171 10.22 15.26 8.42
CA GLU A 171 10.67 16.59 8.86
C GLU A 171 9.58 17.31 9.66
N ASN A 172 8.38 17.39 9.07
CA ASN A 172 7.25 18.10 9.66
C ASN A 172 6.20 17.18 10.30
N LYS A 173 6.47 15.87 10.35
CA LYS A 173 5.61 14.82 10.94
C LYS A 173 4.16 14.87 10.43
N SER A 174 4.00 15.16 9.14
CA SER A 174 2.69 15.33 8.50
C SER A 174 2.46 14.32 7.38
N LEU A 175 1.19 14.14 7.00
CA LEU A 175 0.80 13.30 5.89
C LEU A 175 0.78 14.13 4.59
N VAL A 176 1.49 13.67 3.57
CA VAL A 176 1.60 14.34 2.26
C VAL A 176 1.22 13.39 1.14
N LEU A 177 0.75 13.92 0.02
CA LEU A 177 0.53 13.14 -1.20
C LEU A 177 1.83 13.10 -2.02
N LYS A 178 2.25 11.91 -2.42
CA LYS A 178 3.40 11.67 -3.29
C LYS A 178 2.95 10.90 -4.53
N ARG A 179 3.53 11.24 -5.68
CA ARG A 179 3.26 10.55 -6.94
C ARG A 179 4.02 9.21 -6.97
N CYS A 180 3.32 8.12 -7.22
CA CYS A 180 3.91 6.82 -7.50
C CYS A 180 4.72 6.91 -8.80
N THR A 181 6.02 6.63 -8.74
CA THR A 181 6.93 6.66 -9.90
C THR A 181 7.02 5.32 -10.62
N GLY A 182 6.79 4.22 -9.91
CA GLY A 182 6.89 2.87 -10.44
C GLY A 182 6.15 1.86 -9.56
N VAL A 183 5.79 0.72 -10.17
CA VAL A 183 5.18 -0.44 -9.50
C VAL A 183 5.99 -1.66 -9.91
N PHE A 184 6.40 -2.47 -8.92
CA PHE A 184 7.33 -3.56 -9.13
C PHE A 184 6.71 -4.87 -8.62
N ASP A 185 6.62 -5.85 -9.50
CA ASP A 185 6.35 -7.24 -9.13
C ASP A 185 7.68 -7.95 -8.85
N ASN A 186 7.80 -8.48 -7.64
CA ASN A 186 9.01 -9.11 -7.12
C ASN A 186 8.90 -10.64 -7.06
N GLY A 187 7.86 -11.19 -7.69
CA GLY A 187 7.58 -12.61 -7.72
C GLY A 187 7.18 -13.16 -6.35
N ILE A 188 7.35 -14.46 -6.20
CA ILE A 188 6.95 -15.19 -4.99
C ILE A 188 8.08 -15.11 -3.97
N LYS A 189 7.83 -14.43 -2.85
CA LYS A 189 8.75 -14.34 -1.71
C LYS A 189 8.06 -14.79 -0.43
N LYS A 190 8.85 -15.25 0.54
CA LYS A 190 8.34 -15.53 1.89
C LYS A 190 7.88 -14.23 2.54
N VAL A 191 6.65 -14.22 3.05
CA VAL A 191 6.05 -13.07 3.74
C VAL A 191 5.78 -13.39 5.20
N TYR A 192 5.86 -12.36 6.03
CA TYR A 192 5.65 -12.42 7.47
C TYR A 192 4.53 -11.44 7.84
N GLU A 193 3.70 -11.80 8.81
CA GLU A 193 2.64 -10.93 9.31
C GLU A 193 3.13 -10.12 10.51
N LEU A 194 3.30 -8.81 10.33
CA LEU A 194 3.48 -7.87 11.41
C LEU A 194 2.12 -7.55 12.03
N SER A 195 1.94 -7.91 13.30
CA SER A 195 0.71 -7.65 14.06
C SER A 195 0.96 -6.71 15.23
N THR A 196 0.16 -5.64 15.30
CA THR A 196 0.02 -4.78 16.49
C THR A 196 -1.32 -5.07 17.16
N LEU A 197 -1.62 -4.40 18.29
CA LEU A 197 -2.92 -4.52 18.96
C LEU A 197 -4.13 -4.22 18.04
N HIS A 198 -3.94 -3.32 17.07
CA HIS A 198 -5.04 -2.82 16.25
C HIS A 198 -4.84 -2.96 14.74
N HIS A 199 -3.60 -3.12 14.26
CA HIS A 199 -3.25 -3.21 12.83
C HIS A 199 -2.50 -4.51 12.55
N SER A 200 -2.64 -5.01 11.32
CA SER A 200 -1.83 -6.11 10.81
C SER A 200 -1.49 -5.84 9.34
N ILE A 201 -0.29 -6.23 8.94
CA ILE A 201 0.21 -6.08 7.56
C ILE A 201 1.18 -7.21 7.24
N ARG A 202 1.15 -7.73 6.01
CA ARG A 202 2.05 -8.79 5.55
C ARG A 202 3.09 -8.23 4.59
N ALA A 203 4.36 -8.47 4.90
CA ALA A 203 5.51 -7.92 4.18
C ALA A 203 6.69 -8.91 4.15
N THR A 204 7.68 -8.66 3.29
CA THR A 204 8.95 -9.40 3.30
C THR A 204 9.80 -9.04 4.53
N SER A 205 10.74 -9.91 4.91
CA SER A 205 11.60 -9.72 6.10
C SER A 205 12.40 -8.42 6.07
N ASN A 206 12.85 -7.99 4.89
CA ASN A 206 13.62 -6.76 4.68
C ASN A 206 12.74 -5.48 4.64
N HIS A 207 11.41 -5.59 4.60
CA HIS A 207 10.55 -4.42 4.42
C HIS A 207 10.65 -3.44 5.61
N PRO A 208 10.96 -2.15 5.38
CA PRO A 208 11.20 -1.19 6.45
C PRO A 208 9.91 -0.63 7.02
N PHE A 209 9.86 -0.51 8.35
CA PHE A 209 8.82 0.14 9.10
C PHE A 209 9.42 1.25 9.96
N LEU A 210 8.67 2.33 10.11
CA LEU A 210 9.06 3.44 10.96
C LEU A 210 8.68 3.13 12.42
N VAL A 211 9.66 3.09 13.30
CA VAL A 211 9.53 2.70 14.71
C VAL A 211 9.89 3.88 15.63
N VAL A 212 9.19 4.01 16.75
CA VAL A 212 9.48 4.98 17.80
C VAL A 212 10.58 4.43 18.71
N LYS A 213 11.72 5.12 18.75
CA LYS A 213 12.77 4.93 19.75
C LYS A 213 12.56 5.93 20.88
N ARG A 214 12.01 5.46 22.00
CA ARG A 214 11.83 6.28 23.21
C ARG A 214 13.17 6.58 23.86
N SER A 215 13.43 7.85 24.17
CA SER A 215 14.60 8.25 24.96
C SER A 215 14.27 8.22 26.45
N ARG A 216 15.14 7.62 27.26
CA ARG A 216 15.00 7.62 28.74
C ARG A 216 15.43 8.93 29.40
N LYS A 217 16.17 9.80 28.69
CA LYS A 217 16.85 10.99 29.26
C LYS A 217 16.44 12.33 28.66
N LYS A 218 15.65 12.36 27.58
CA LYS A 218 15.12 13.59 26.96
C LYS A 218 13.69 13.35 26.50
N HIS A 219 12.81 14.34 26.63
CA HIS A 219 11.40 14.29 26.21
C HIS A 219 11.18 14.17 24.68
N GLU A 220 12.20 13.85 23.90
CA GLU A 220 12.09 13.70 22.45
C GLU A 220 12.19 12.24 22.03
N ASN A 221 11.05 11.71 21.59
CA ASN A 221 10.98 10.44 20.88
C ASN A 221 11.61 10.58 19.50
N LYS A 222 12.54 9.69 19.15
CA LYS A 222 13.16 9.63 17.82
C LYS A 222 12.43 8.61 16.94
N LEU A 223 12.26 8.91 15.66
CA LEU A 223 11.76 7.94 14.68
C LEU A 223 12.94 7.30 13.97
N VAL A 224 12.94 5.97 13.86
CA VAL A 224 14.00 5.18 13.22
C VAL A 224 13.38 4.14 12.30
N TRP A 225 14.02 3.87 11.17
CA TRP A 225 13.63 2.77 10.30
C TRP A 225 14.18 1.46 10.84
N LYS A 226 13.36 0.42 10.86
CA LYS A 226 13.75 -0.97 11.11
C LYS A 226 13.09 -1.85 10.06
N THR A 227 13.83 -2.82 9.55
CA THR A 227 13.25 -3.90 8.74
C THR A 227 12.33 -4.77 9.59
N LEU A 228 11.39 -5.49 8.95
CA LEU A 228 10.50 -6.41 9.67
C LEU A 228 11.27 -7.44 10.50
N ALA A 229 12.41 -7.92 9.99
CA ALA A 229 13.29 -8.86 10.70
C ALA A 229 13.89 -8.29 12.00
N GLU A 230 14.07 -6.97 12.09
CA GLU A 230 14.64 -6.29 13.26
C GLU A 230 13.59 -5.88 14.30
N ILE A 231 12.30 -5.90 13.93
CA ILE A 231 11.20 -5.54 14.81
C ILE A 231 10.96 -6.65 15.84
N ARG A 232 10.88 -6.27 17.11
CA ARG A 232 10.62 -7.21 18.22
C ARG A 232 9.30 -6.88 18.93
N PRO A 233 8.65 -7.86 19.58
CA PRO A 233 7.50 -7.57 20.44
C PRO A 233 7.83 -6.46 21.45
N GLY A 234 6.98 -5.43 21.51
CA GLY A 234 7.18 -4.24 22.33
C GLY A 234 7.65 -3.00 21.56
N ASP A 235 8.18 -3.17 20.34
CA ASP A 235 8.47 -2.03 19.46
C ASP A 235 7.17 -1.31 19.04
N GLU A 236 7.21 0.03 19.01
CA GLU A 236 6.08 0.87 18.63
C GLU A 236 6.20 1.32 17.18
N VAL A 237 5.38 0.76 16.29
CA VAL A 237 5.36 1.09 14.87
C VAL A 237 4.43 2.29 14.61
N ILE A 238 4.87 3.21 13.75
CA ILE A 238 4.07 4.35 13.30
C ILE A 238 2.98 3.87 12.34
N VAL A 239 1.74 4.29 12.62
CA VAL A 239 0.56 3.95 11.82
C VAL A 239 -0.30 5.19 11.59
N LEU A 240 -1.01 5.21 10.46
CA LEU A 240 -2.02 6.22 10.18
C LEU A 240 -3.22 6.05 11.13
N LYS A 241 -3.47 7.03 12.00
CA LYS A 241 -4.61 7.00 12.94
C LYS A 241 -5.78 7.89 12.54
N LYS A 242 -5.54 8.97 11.79
CA LYS A 242 -6.59 9.90 11.39
C LYS A 242 -6.30 10.47 10.02
N LEU A 243 -7.28 10.34 9.12
CA LEU A 243 -7.24 10.96 7.80
C LEU A 243 -8.35 12.01 7.70
N ARG A 244 -7.98 13.29 7.80
CA ARG A 244 -8.95 14.39 7.75
C ARG A 244 -9.23 14.79 6.31
N ASN A 245 -10.47 14.56 5.88
CA ASN A 245 -11.01 15.12 4.65
C ASN A 245 -12.17 16.06 4.98
N LYS A 246 -12.40 17.07 4.13
CA LYS A 246 -13.39 18.12 4.36
C LYS A 246 -14.48 18.21 3.30
N LYS A 247 -14.36 17.47 2.19
CA LYS A 247 -15.24 17.62 1.03
C LYS A 247 -16.13 16.40 0.89
N SER A 248 -17.44 16.63 0.80
CA SER A 248 -18.41 15.63 0.37
C SER A 248 -18.07 15.14 -1.04
N TYR A 249 -18.35 13.87 -1.30
CA TYR A 249 -18.08 13.22 -2.56
C TYR A 249 -19.12 13.60 -3.61
N ALA A 250 -18.69 14.01 -4.79
CA ALA A 250 -19.58 14.25 -5.92
C ALA A 250 -19.78 12.96 -6.71
N PHE A 251 -21.03 12.52 -6.88
CA PHE A 251 -21.30 11.27 -7.57
C PHE A 251 -21.13 11.41 -9.08
N PRO A 252 -20.55 10.40 -9.76
CA PRO A 252 -20.49 10.36 -11.22
C PRO A 252 -21.89 10.45 -11.83
N ARG A 253 -21.98 11.08 -13.01
CA ARG A 253 -23.23 11.07 -13.78
C ARG A 253 -23.51 9.66 -14.28
N ILE A 254 -24.72 9.18 -14.02
CA ILE A 254 -25.20 7.87 -14.50
C ILE A 254 -26.31 8.05 -15.54
N LYS A 255 -26.42 7.10 -16.47
CA LYS A 255 -27.51 7.09 -17.45
C LYS A 255 -28.82 6.69 -16.77
N LEU A 256 -29.70 7.66 -16.60
CA LEU A 256 -31.03 7.47 -16.04
C LEU A 256 -32.01 7.04 -17.14
N SER A 257 -32.95 6.15 -16.79
CA SER A 257 -34.10 5.86 -17.65
C SER A 257 -35.05 7.05 -17.66
N ARG A 258 -35.66 7.30 -18.82
CA ARG A 258 -36.70 8.32 -19.05
C ARG A 258 -37.98 7.66 -19.56
N LYS A 259 -39.13 8.30 -19.29
CA LYS A 259 -40.40 7.88 -19.87
C LYS A 259 -40.31 8.01 -21.38
N GLY A 260 -40.66 6.95 -22.13
CA GLY A 260 -40.48 6.89 -23.58
C GLY A 260 -39.23 6.16 -24.05
N ASP A 261 -38.31 5.79 -23.15
CA ASP A 261 -37.27 4.80 -23.48
C ASP A 261 -37.90 3.45 -23.85
N TYR A 262 -37.19 2.64 -24.65
CA TYR A 262 -37.67 1.32 -25.09
C TYR A 262 -38.15 0.46 -23.91
N LYS A 263 -39.43 0.05 -23.95
CA LYS A 263 -40.15 -0.70 -22.89
C LYS A 263 -40.33 0.04 -21.55
N VAL A 264 -40.26 1.37 -21.53
CA VAL A 264 -40.45 2.19 -20.32
C VAL A 264 -41.73 3.05 -20.40
N ASN A 265 -42.85 2.44 -20.03
CA ASN A 265 -44.18 3.09 -20.07
C ASN A 265 -44.46 3.97 -18.84
N ARG A 266 -43.84 3.66 -17.68
CA ARG A 266 -44.00 4.39 -16.43
C ARG A 266 -42.68 4.42 -15.66
N ILE A 267 -42.36 5.55 -15.05
CA ILE A 267 -41.23 5.68 -14.11
C ILE A 267 -41.75 6.19 -12.77
N ASN A 268 -41.26 5.58 -11.70
CA ASN A 268 -41.42 6.08 -10.35
C ASN A 268 -40.20 6.93 -9.98
N GLU A 269 -40.29 8.23 -10.26
CA GLU A 269 -39.17 9.15 -10.04
C GLU A 269 -38.93 9.39 -8.53
N VAL A 270 -37.65 9.51 -8.20
CA VAL A 270 -37.15 9.90 -6.89
C VAL A 270 -36.05 10.94 -7.10
N ASN A 271 -35.93 11.90 -6.19
CA ASN A 271 -34.88 12.89 -6.27
C ASN A 271 -33.53 12.24 -5.93
N LEU A 272 -32.67 12.05 -6.93
CA LEU A 272 -31.35 11.43 -6.71
C LEU A 272 -30.32 12.50 -6.28
N PRO A 273 -29.58 12.26 -5.18
CA PRO A 273 -28.56 13.18 -4.73
C PRO A 273 -27.36 13.20 -5.69
N THR A 274 -26.77 14.38 -5.89
CA THR A 274 -25.57 14.58 -6.71
C THR A 274 -24.27 14.56 -5.91
N LYS A 275 -24.37 14.69 -4.59
CA LYS A 275 -23.26 14.65 -3.63
C LYS A 275 -23.63 13.83 -2.40
N SER A 276 -22.63 13.33 -1.70
CA SER A 276 -22.82 12.68 -0.40
C SER A 276 -23.27 13.68 0.66
N SER A 277 -23.97 13.16 1.69
CA SER A 277 -24.41 13.89 2.88
C SER A 277 -24.52 12.91 4.05
N ALA A 278 -24.57 13.41 5.28
CA ALA A 278 -24.69 12.55 6.45
C ALA A 278 -25.94 11.64 6.38
N GLU A 279 -27.09 12.17 5.97
CA GLU A 279 -28.33 11.39 5.83
C GLU A 279 -28.24 10.32 4.75
N LEU A 280 -27.63 10.65 3.60
CA LEU A 280 -27.43 9.66 2.54
C LEU A 280 -26.47 8.57 3.01
N MET A 281 -25.40 8.93 3.70
CA MET A 281 -24.44 7.96 4.21
C MET A 281 -25.05 7.05 5.29
N GLU A 282 -25.88 7.56 6.19
CA GLU A 282 -26.63 6.73 7.15
C GLU A 282 -27.60 5.77 6.43
N PHE A 283 -28.26 6.23 5.37
CA PHE A 283 -29.11 5.39 4.52
C PHE A 283 -28.31 4.29 3.82
N LEU A 284 -27.13 4.62 3.29
CA LEU A 284 -26.25 3.66 2.62
C LEU A 284 -25.65 2.66 3.60
N GLY A 285 -25.40 3.05 4.85
CA GLY A 285 -24.99 2.13 5.91
C GLY A 285 -26.06 1.05 6.18
N LEU A 286 -27.32 1.46 6.30
CA LEU A 286 -28.46 0.51 6.40
C LEU A 286 -28.56 -0.39 5.15
N TYR A 287 -28.28 0.15 3.97
CA TYR A 287 -28.28 -0.62 2.72
C TYR A 287 -27.16 -1.67 2.66
N VAL A 288 -26.00 -1.39 3.24
CA VAL A 288 -24.88 -2.32 3.23
C VAL A 288 -25.16 -3.54 4.11
N GLY A 289 -25.79 -3.35 5.27
CA GLY A 289 -26.22 -4.47 6.13
C GLY A 289 -27.47 -5.19 5.60
N ASP A 290 -28.62 -4.53 5.67
CA ASP A 290 -29.92 -5.17 5.42
C ASP A 290 -30.47 -5.01 3.99
N GLY A 291 -29.73 -4.32 3.11
CA GLY A 291 -30.24 -3.89 1.81
C GLY A 291 -29.80 -4.72 0.60
N TRP A 292 -30.65 -4.77 -0.42
CA TRP A 292 -30.33 -5.36 -1.72
C TRP A 292 -30.85 -4.49 -2.88
N VAL A 293 -30.27 -4.71 -4.07
CA VAL A 293 -30.74 -4.15 -5.34
C VAL A 293 -31.02 -5.28 -6.33
N ARG A 294 -32.13 -5.19 -7.06
CA ARG A 294 -32.46 -6.03 -8.22
C ARG A 294 -32.71 -5.14 -9.43
N LEU A 295 -31.67 -4.96 -10.25
CA LEU A 295 -31.73 -4.09 -11.43
C LEU A 295 -32.83 -4.49 -12.42
N HIS A 296 -33.02 -5.79 -12.66
CA HIS A 296 -34.04 -6.31 -13.58
C HIS A 296 -35.48 -6.01 -13.12
N LYS A 297 -35.71 -5.78 -11.83
CA LYS A 297 -37.02 -5.35 -11.27
C LYS A 297 -37.10 -3.85 -11.01
N GLY A 298 -35.99 -3.12 -11.17
CA GLY A 298 -35.89 -1.73 -10.71
C GLY A 298 -36.20 -1.58 -9.22
N GLU A 299 -35.75 -2.53 -8.41
CA GLU A 299 -36.11 -2.66 -6.99
C GLU A 299 -34.88 -2.45 -6.11
N THR A 300 -35.03 -1.58 -5.10
CA THR A 300 -34.16 -1.55 -3.91
C THR A 300 -34.99 -2.02 -2.74
N GLY A 301 -34.49 -2.99 -1.97
CA GLY A 301 -35.19 -3.48 -0.79
C GLY A 301 -34.33 -3.57 0.46
N PHE A 302 -35.00 -3.68 1.61
CA PHE A 302 -34.37 -3.80 2.93
C PHE A 302 -35.08 -4.87 3.78
N ALA A 303 -34.32 -5.72 4.46
CA ALA A 303 -34.81 -6.78 5.35
C ALA A 303 -34.99 -6.28 6.78
N ILE A 304 -35.81 -5.23 6.95
CA ILE A 304 -35.97 -4.55 8.24
C ILE A 304 -37.43 -4.68 8.69
N PRO A 305 -37.76 -5.44 9.74
CA PRO A 305 -39.14 -5.62 10.19
C PRO A 305 -39.83 -4.32 10.61
N ARG A 306 -41.15 -4.29 10.50
CA ARG A 306 -42.01 -3.18 10.95
C ARG A 306 -41.83 -2.96 12.45
N ASN A 307 -42.07 -1.73 12.90
CA ASN A 307 -41.94 -1.28 14.30
C ASN A 307 -40.52 -1.27 14.89
N THR A 308 -39.49 -1.69 14.16
CA THR A 308 -38.10 -1.55 14.59
C THR A 308 -37.62 -0.09 14.52
N LYS A 309 -36.61 0.26 15.33
CA LYS A 309 -35.96 1.58 15.28
C LYS A 309 -35.34 1.84 13.91
N ALA A 310 -34.74 0.81 13.31
CA ALA A 310 -34.16 0.86 11.96
C ALA A 310 -35.21 1.20 10.89
N ARG A 311 -36.41 0.58 10.91
CA ARG A 311 -37.50 0.89 9.97
C ARG A 311 -37.95 2.34 10.06
N LYS A 312 -38.15 2.84 11.29
CA LYS A 312 -38.55 4.24 11.54
C LYS A 312 -37.49 5.20 11.00
N ARG A 313 -36.21 4.91 11.26
CA ARG A 313 -35.10 5.74 10.78
C ARG A 313 -34.95 5.70 9.26
N LEU A 314 -35.08 4.53 8.63
CA LEU A 314 -35.05 4.38 7.18
C LEU A 314 -36.12 5.24 6.49
N LYS A 315 -37.35 5.27 7.02
CA LYS A 315 -38.44 6.13 6.49
C LYS A 315 -38.11 7.62 6.58
N GLN A 316 -37.54 8.06 7.70
CA GLN A 316 -37.11 9.45 7.88
C GLN A 316 -35.99 9.82 6.90
N LEU A 317 -34.97 8.99 6.79
CA LEU A 317 -33.84 9.21 5.88
C LEU A 317 -34.30 9.24 4.43
N TYR A 318 -35.15 8.29 4.02
CA TYR A 318 -35.67 8.26 2.67
C TYR A 318 -36.48 9.51 2.32
N LYS A 319 -37.33 9.99 3.24
CA LYS A 319 -38.09 11.25 3.06
C LYS A 319 -37.15 12.45 2.93
N LYS A 320 -36.11 12.54 3.75
CA LYS A 320 -35.14 13.65 3.70
C LYS A 320 -34.29 13.64 2.44
N VAL A 321 -33.71 12.48 2.10
CA VAL A 321 -32.75 12.35 0.99
C VAL A 321 -33.44 12.40 -0.37
N PHE A 322 -34.51 11.62 -0.53
CA PHE A 322 -35.17 11.41 -1.82
C PHE A 322 -36.46 12.22 -1.99
N ARG A 323 -36.82 13.05 -1.00
CA ARG A 323 -38.01 13.94 -1.00
C ARG A 323 -39.32 13.20 -1.30
N LYS A 324 -39.44 11.96 -0.80
CA LYS A 324 -40.58 11.08 -1.07
C LYS A 324 -40.91 10.19 0.12
N GLU A 325 -42.16 9.79 0.26
CA GLU A 325 -42.56 8.86 1.31
C GLU A 325 -42.42 7.39 0.87
N LEU A 326 -42.02 6.53 1.82
CA LEU A 326 -41.95 5.09 1.60
C LEU A 326 -43.33 4.46 1.78
N LYS A 327 -43.72 3.63 0.81
CA LYS A 327 -44.85 2.72 0.97
C LYS A 327 -44.43 1.60 1.91
N ASP A 328 -45.19 1.42 2.99
CA ASP A 328 -44.85 0.54 4.09
C ASP A 328 -45.95 -0.51 4.27
N LYS A 329 -45.96 -1.51 3.37
CA LYS A 329 -47.01 -2.53 3.28
C LYS A 329 -46.62 -3.88 3.88
N ASP A 330 -45.37 -4.29 3.71
CA ASP A 330 -44.88 -5.61 4.11
C ASP A 330 -44.35 -5.58 5.56
N PRO A 331 -44.70 -6.57 6.39
CA PRO A 331 -44.33 -6.61 7.81
C PRO A 331 -42.82 -6.80 8.04
N ASN A 332 -42.10 -7.43 7.10
CA ASN A 332 -40.70 -7.84 7.27
C ASN A 332 -39.74 -7.06 6.36
N TYR A 333 -40.22 -6.58 5.21
CA TYR A 333 -39.39 -6.02 4.14
C TYR A 333 -39.84 -4.63 3.70
N VAL A 334 -38.90 -3.75 3.33
CA VAL A 334 -39.21 -2.50 2.62
C VAL A 334 -38.90 -2.72 1.16
N TYR A 335 -39.84 -2.39 0.27
CA TYR A 335 -39.62 -2.41 -1.18
C TYR A 335 -39.75 -1.02 -1.77
N ILE A 336 -38.73 -0.61 -2.52
CA ILE A 336 -38.68 0.67 -3.24
C ILE A 336 -38.56 0.37 -4.72
N TYR A 337 -39.66 0.50 -5.44
CA TYR A 337 -39.71 0.31 -6.88
C TYR A 337 -39.32 1.60 -7.60
N SER A 338 -38.06 1.74 -7.98
CA SER A 338 -37.54 2.81 -8.82
C SER A 338 -36.29 2.35 -9.56
N VAL A 339 -36.38 2.24 -10.89
CA VAL A 339 -35.27 1.83 -11.76
C VAL A 339 -34.05 2.75 -11.58
N ASN A 340 -34.29 4.07 -11.47
CA ASN A 340 -33.23 5.06 -11.34
C ASN A 340 -32.56 4.99 -9.96
N LEU A 341 -33.30 4.72 -8.87
CA LEU A 341 -32.70 4.48 -7.56
C LEU A 341 -31.87 3.20 -7.52
N ALA A 342 -32.39 2.12 -8.09
CA ALA A 342 -31.68 0.84 -8.17
C ALA A 342 -30.35 1.00 -8.95
N ARG A 343 -30.38 1.70 -10.09
CA ARG A 343 -29.17 2.03 -10.86
C ARG A 343 -28.21 2.91 -10.08
N PHE A 344 -28.72 3.93 -9.38
CA PHE A 344 -27.91 4.80 -8.53
C PHE A 344 -27.17 3.99 -7.46
N ILE A 345 -27.88 3.24 -6.62
CA ILE A 345 -27.26 2.46 -5.55
C ILE A 345 -26.26 1.43 -6.10
N ASN A 346 -26.61 0.73 -7.20
CA ASN A 346 -25.70 -0.22 -7.83
C ASN A 346 -24.42 0.48 -8.36
N SER A 347 -24.54 1.71 -8.88
CA SER A 347 -23.38 2.48 -9.39
C SER A 347 -22.41 2.92 -8.30
N LEU A 348 -22.81 2.92 -7.02
CA LEU A 348 -21.97 3.35 -5.90
C LEU A 348 -20.89 2.33 -5.52
N GLY A 349 -21.00 1.09 -6.00
CA GLY A 349 -19.95 0.07 -5.85
C GLY A 349 -19.95 -0.69 -4.53
N PHE A 350 -21.03 -0.66 -3.74
CA PHE A 350 -21.12 -1.38 -2.46
C PHE A 350 -21.20 -2.91 -2.58
N GLY A 351 -21.19 -3.46 -3.80
CA GLY A 351 -21.31 -4.89 -4.07
C GLY A 351 -22.75 -5.43 -4.02
N ASN A 352 -22.93 -6.64 -4.54
CA ASN A 352 -24.23 -7.31 -4.71
C ASN A 352 -24.29 -8.65 -3.98
N GLY A 353 -25.33 -8.82 -3.15
CA GLY A 353 -25.47 -9.98 -2.26
C GLY A 353 -24.61 -9.89 -1.00
N ALA A 354 -24.99 -10.61 0.05
CA ALA A 354 -24.38 -10.47 1.38
C ALA A 354 -22.88 -10.79 1.42
N ARG A 355 -22.43 -11.81 0.66
CA ARG A 355 -21.02 -12.25 0.62
C ARG A 355 -20.09 -11.28 -0.15
N ASN A 356 -20.64 -10.46 -1.05
CA ASN A 356 -19.85 -9.57 -1.91
C ASN A 356 -20.00 -8.08 -1.55
N LYS A 357 -20.64 -7.75 -0.41
CA LYS A 357 -20.70 -6.37 0.06
C LYS A 357 -19.29 -5.85 0.36
N ILE A 358 -19.04 -4.57 0.11
CA ILE A 358 -17.75 -3.91 0.39
C ILE A 358 -17.98 -2.43 0.66
N ILE A 359 -17.05 -1.77 1.38
CA ILE A 359 -17.00 -0.31 1.45
C ILE A 359 -16.16 0.20 0.27
N PRO A 360 -16.75 0.98 -0.66
CA PRO A 360 -16.02 1.54 -1.80
C PRO A 360 -14.93 2.54 -1.41
N ASP A 361 -13.92 2.66 -2.26
CA ASP A 361 -12.73 3.51 -2.10
C ASP A 361 -13.11 4.96 -1.72
N TRP A 362 -14.13 5.51 -2.38
CA TRP A 362 -14.56 6.90 -2.22
C TRP A 362 -15.09 7.20 -0.81
N VAL A 363 -15.59 6.21 -0.07
CA VAL A 363 -16.07 6.38 1.32
C VAL A 363 -14.92 6.80 2.24
N PHE A 364 -13.69 6.37 1.94
CA PHE A 364 -12.50 6.78 2.70
C PHE A 364 -12.14 8.25 2.51
N THR A 365 -12.62 8.88 1.42
CA THR A 365 -12.39 10.30 1.13
C THR A 365 -13.39 11.25 1.79
N LEU A 366 -14.44 10.72 2.42
CA LEU A 366 -15.53 11.53 3.00
C LEU A 366 -15.09 12.33 4.23
N PRO A 367 -15.80 13.43 4.56
CA PRO A 367 -15.63 14.11 5.83
C PRO A 367 -16.07 13.21 7.00
N GLU A 368 -15.52 13.50 8.19
CA GLU A 368 -15.70 12.65 9.38
C GLU A 368 -17.19 12.45 9.74
N GLU A 369 -18.00 13.51 9.63
CA GLU A 369 -19.43 13.47 9.91
C GLU A 369 -20.17 12.45 9.03
N GLU A 370 -19.85 12.42 7.74
CA GLU A 370 -20.46 11.51 6.78
C GLU A 370 -20.00 10.06 7.00
N LYS A 371 -18.73 9.85 7.36
CA LYS A 371 -18.23 8.53 7.76
C LYS A 371 -18.92 8.04 9.04
N GLU A 372 -19.03 8.87 10.06
CA GLU A 372 -19.75 8.55 11.30
C GLU A 372 -21.21 8.20 11.04
N ALA A 373 -21.88 8.95 10.16
CA ALA A 373 -23.25 8.65 9.75
C ALA A 373 -23.36 7.30 9.02
N PHE A 374 -22.40 6.96 8.15
CA PHE A 374 -22.31 5.64 7.52
C PHE A 374 -22.16 4.51 8.54
N ILE A 375 -21.23 4.65 9.50
CA ILE A 375 -21.05 3.67 10.58
C ILE A 375 -22.31 3.52 11.43
N LYS A 376 -23.00 4.63 11.74
CA LYS A 376 -24.28 4.60 12.45
C LYS A 376 -25.34 3.82 11.68
N GLY A 377 -25.42 4.00 10.36
CA GLY A 377 -26.31 3.23 9.49
C GLY A 377 -26.04 1.73 9.54
N LEU A 378 -24.76 1.34 9.42
CA LEU A 378 -24.34 -0.07 9.58
C LEU A 378 -24.73 -0.63 10.95
N MET A 379 -24.51 0.15 12.02
CA MET A 379 -24.82 -0.28 13.37
C MET A 379 -26.31 -0.43 13.67
N LEU A 380 -27.18 0.19 12.87
CA LEU A 380 -28.63 0.01 12.96
C LEU A 380 -29.13 -1.27 12.27
N SER A 381 -28.30 -1.87 11.42
CA SER A 381 -28.54 -3.16 10.75
C SER A 381 -27.92 -4.31 11.56
N ASP A 382 -26.83 -4.92 11.08
CA ASP A 382 -26.11 -6.04 11.71
C ASP A 382 -25.20 -5.63 12.90
N GLY A 383 -25.48 -4.48 13.51
CA GLY A 383 -24.71 -3.94 14.62
C GLY A 383 -25.23 -4.37 15.98
N TYR A 384 -24.31 -4.71 16.88
CA TYR A 384 -24.60 -4.98 18.28
C TYR A 384 -23.73 -4.12 19.18
N VAL A 385 -24.30 -3.64 20.30
CA VAL A 385 -23.60 -2.75 21.24
C VAL A 385 -23.68 -3.35 22.64
N THR A 386 -22.52 -3.48 23.30
CA THR A 386 -22.42 -3.92 24.69
C THR A 386 -21.52 -2.95 25.44
N GLY A 387 -22.10 -2.20 26.37
CA GLY A 387 -21.39 -1.11 27.06
C GLY A 387 -20.83 -0.11 26.07
N ARG A 388 -19.49 -0.02 25.99
CA ARG A 388 -18.76 0.87 25.06
C ARG A 388 -18.22 0.16 23.81
N SER A 389 -18.44 -1.15 23.69
CA SER A 389 -17.96 -1.93 22.55
C SER A 389 -19.08 -2.09 21.54
N HIS A 390 -18.76 -1.79 20.29
CA HIS A 390 -19.57 -2.11 19.13
C HIS A 390 -19.06 -3.42 18.53
N ARG A 391 -19.97 -4.22 18.00
CA ARG A 391 -19.68 -5.42 17.20
C ARG A 391 -20.47 -5.32 15.91
N TYR A 392 -19.84 -5.64 14.80
CA TYR A 392 -20.50 -5.75 13.50
C TYR A 392 -20.20 -7.12 12.90
N VAL A 393 -21.23 -7.79 12.38
CA VAL A 393 -21.16 -9.15 11.82
C VAL A 393 -21.43 -9.08 10.32
N SER A 394 -20.71 -9.85 9.52
CA SER A 394 -20.98 -9.98 8.09
C SER A 394 -20.49 -11.29 7.51
N ALA A 395 -21.18 -11.77 6.47
CA ALA A 395 -20.71 -12.86 5.62
C ALA A 395 -19.63 -12.40 4.61
N SER A 396 -19.49 -11.09 4.36
CA SER A 396 -18.45 -10.55 3.50
C SER A 396 -17.16 -10.25 4.28
N LEU A 397 -16.11 -11.02 3.99
CA LEU A 397 -14.79 -10.77 4.57
C LEU A 397 -14.19 -9.44 4.10
N ASP A 398 -14.43 -9.07 2.84
CA ASP A 398 -13.94 -7.80 2.29
C ASP A 398 -14.67 -6.59 2.89
N LEU A 399 -15.96 -6.72 3.25
CA LEU A 399 -16.65 -5.71 4.05
C LEU A 399 -15.99 -5.53 5.42
N LEU A 400 -15.70 -6.63 6.12
CA LEU A 400 -15.06 -6.56 7.44
C LEU A 400 -13.64 -5.98 7.37
N ARG A 401 -12.87 -6.32 6.33
CA ARG A 401 -11.54 -5.76 6.06
C ARG A 401 -11.60 -4.26 5.80
N THR A 402 -12.45 -3.83 4.88
CA THR A 402 -12.60 -2.40 4.54
C THR A 402 -13.20 -1.59 5.68
N LEU A 403 -14.16 -2.13 6.44
CA LEU A 403 -14.71 -1.51 7.64
C LEU A 403 -13.66 -1.34 8.73
N ARG A 404 -12.84 -2.36 8.99
CA ARG A 404 -11.74 -2.28 9.95
C ARG A 404 -10.77 -1.14 9.59
N LEU A 405 -10.37 -1.05 8.32
CA LEU A 405 -9.50 0.01 7.83
C LEU A 405 -10.16 1.39 7.96
N LEU A 406 -11.45 1.51 7.59
CA LEU A 406 -12.18 2.77 7.69
C LEU A 406 -12.23 3.28 9.14
N LEU A 407 -12.59 2.42 10.07
CA LEU A 407 -12.64 2.72 11.50
C LEU A 407 -11.26 3.14 12.05
N GLN A 408 -10.18 2.48 11.62
CA GLN A 408 -8.81 2.87 11.98
C GLN A 408 -8.48 4.29 11.48
N THR A 409 -8.91 4.68 10.27
CA THR A 409 -8.73 6.05 9.76
C THR A 409 -9.56 7.11 10.47
N MET A 410 -10.56 6.69 11.24
CA MET A 410 -11.41 7.52 12.10
C MET A 410 -10.96 7.47 13.58
N ASN A 411 -9.76 6.95 13.85
CA ASN A 411 -9.16 6.83 15.19
C ASN A 411 -9.94 5.94 16.18
N TYR A 412 -10.72 4.97 15.70
CA TYR A 412 -11.31 3.94 16.56
C TYR A 412 -10.27 2.94 17.03
N ARG A 413 -10.54 2.29 18.18
CA ARG A 413 -9.88 1.04 18.56
C ARG A 413 -10.62 -0.08 17.86
N VAL A 414 -9.92 -0.86 17.05
CA VAL A 414 -10.52 -1.96 16.28
C VAL A 414 -9.77 -3.25 16.59
N GLY A 415 -10.50 -4.32 16.85
CA GLY A 415 -9.95 -5.66 17.05
C GLY A 415 -9.52 -6.33 15.73
N LYS A 416 -9.11 -7.59 15.84
CA LYS A 416 -8.91 -8.47 14.69
C LYS A 416 -10.28 -8.89 14.12
N ILE A 417 -10.27 -9.34 12.87
CA ILE A 417 -11.43 -10.02 12.29
C ILE A 417 -11.43 -11.44 12.80
N HIS A 418 -12.52 -11.86 13.42
CA HIS A 418 -12.72 -13.23 13.85
C HIS A 418 -13.68 -13.92 12.88
N GLN A 419 -13.30 -15.08 12.37
CA GLN A 419 -14.14 -15.89 11.48
C GLN A 419 -14.73 -17.07 12.24
N GLN A 420 -15.95 -17.44 11.87
CA GLN A 420 -16.66 -18.60 12.38
C GLN A 420 -17.26 -19.36 11.19
N GLN A 421 -17.33 -20.68 11.32
CA GLN A 421 -18.01 -21.55 10.37
C GLN A 421 -19.09 -22.33 11.12
N LYS A 422 -20.30 -22.36 10.56
CA LYS A 422 -21.40 -23.21 11.01
C LYS A 422 -21.60 -24.31 9.96
N LYS A 423 -21.61 -25.56 10.41
CA LYS A 423 -21.74 -26.72 9.53
C LYS A 423 -23.17 -26.88 9.03
N LYS A 424 -23.32 -27.46 7.84
CA LYS A 424 -24.58 -27.99 7.33
C LYS A 424 -25.30 -28.82 8.41
N GLY A 425 -26.62 -28.69 8.49
CA GLY A 425 -27.46 -29.36 9.50
C GLY A 425 -27.52 -28.63 10.86
N THR A 426 -26.72 -27.58 11.08
CA THR A 426 -26.87 -26.77 12.30
C THR A 426 -28.19 -26.00 12.27
N LEU A 427 -28.98 -26.09 13.34
CA LEU A 427 -30.20 -25.30 13.49
C LEU A 427 -29.86 -23.82 13.76
N CYS A 428 -30.30 -22.93 12.88
CA CYS A 428 -30.11 -21.49 12.94
C CYS A 428 -31.45 -20.79 12.68
N VAL A 429 -32.01 -20.13 13.71
CA VAL A 429 -33.29 -19.39 13.63
C VAL A 429 -34.40 -20.22 12.95
N TYR A 430 -34.78 -21.32 13.60
CA TYR A 430 -35.87 -22.21 13.19
C TYR A 430 -35.67 -22.94 11.85
N ARG A 431 -34.47 -22.93 11.27
CA ARG A 431 -34.14 -23.69 10.05
C ARG A 431 -32.78 -24.34 10.15
N GLU A 432 -32.63 -25.52 9.55
CA GLU A 432 -31.33 -26.15 9.40
C GLU A 432 -30.55 -25.52 8.24
N LEU A 433 -29.24 -25.36 8.43
CA LEU A 433 -28.35 -24.89 7.37
C LEU A 433 -28.24 -25.94 6.25
N LEU A 434 -28.51 -25.51 5.02
CA LEU A 434 -28.41 -26.37 3.83
C LEU A 434 -26.98 -26.61 3.37
N GLU A 435 -26.08 -25.68 3.68
CA GLU A 435 -24.65 -25.71 3.37
C GLU A 435 -23.85 -25.14 4.54
N ASP A 436 -22.55 -25.38 4.53
CA ASP A 436 -21.63 -24.73 5.45
C ASP A 436 -21.66 -23.21 5.25
N SER A 437 -21.78 -22.46 6.35
CA SER A 437 -21.87 -21.01 6.32
C SER A 437 -20.74 -20.40 7.13
N THR A 438 -19.90 -19.62 6.44
CA THR A 438 -18.81 -18.87 7.04
C THR A 438 -19.17 -17.40 7.14
N TYR A 439 -18.96 -16.82 8.32
CA TYR A 439 -19.14 -15.40 8.58
C TYR A 439 -18.05 -14.89 9.52
N GLY A 440 -17.88 -13.58 9.60
CA GLY A 440 -16.95 -12.96 10.52
C GLY A 440 -17.57 -11.83 11.31
N TYR A 441 -16.84 -11.39 12.32
CA TYR A 441 -17.18 -10.20 13.07
C TYR A 441 -15.95 -9.39 13.44
N ILE A 442 -16.15 -8.10 13.64
CA ILE A 442 -15.17 -7.20 14.25
C ILE A 442 -15.79 -6.52 15.47
N CYS A 443 -14.94 -6.25 16.46
CA CYS A 443 -15.29 -5.43 17.61
C CYS A 443 -14.51 -4.11 17.55
N PHE A 444 -15.17 -3.00 17.89
CA PHE A 444 -14.55 -1.69 17.89
C PHE A 444 -15.16 -0.75 18.93
N SER A 445 -14.41 0.28 19.33
CA SER A 445 -14.87 1.31 20.26
C SER A 445 -14.22 2.66 19.96
N LYS A 446 -14.93 3.74 20.26
CA LYS A 446 -14.36 5.08 20.21
C LYS A 446 -13.26 5.21 21.27
N LYS A 447 -12.14 5.82 20.92
CA LYS A 447 -11.17 6.25 21.94
C LYS A 447 -11.81 7.34 22.78
N LYS A 448 -11.66 7.25 24.11
CA LYS A 448 -11.74 8.45 24.94
C LYS A 448 -10.66 9.40 24.44
N GLU A 449 -11.00 10.67 24.25
CA GLU A 449 -9.97 11.70 24.26
C GLU A 449 -9.18 11.53 25.57
N PRO A 450 -7.84 11.70 25.57
CA PRO A 450 -7.13 11.77 26.84
C PRO A 450 -7.88 12.80 27.69
N ASN A 451 -8.13 12.50 28.97
CA ASN A 451 -8.47 13.56 29.90
C ASN A 451 -7.34 14.59 29.77
N THR A 452 -7.68 15.75 29.21
CA THR A 452 -6.76 16.88 28.99
C THR A 452 -6.09 17.28 30.29
#